data_AF-A0AAD8S6V0-F1
#
_entry.id   AF-A0AAD8S6V0-F1
#
_cell.length_a   1.000
_cell.length_b   1.000
_cell.length_c   1.000
_cell.angle_alpha   90.00
_cell.angle_beta   90.00
_cell.angle_gamma   90.00
#
_symmetry.space_group_name_H-M   'P 1'
#
loop_
_entity.id
_entity.type
_entity.pdbx_description
1 polymer ?
#
loop_
_entity_poly.entity_id
_entity_poly.type
_entity_poly.pdbx_seq_one_letter_code
_entity_poly.pdbx_strand_id
1 'polypeptide(L)'
;MVDILLQKGPKRDKSIRHGPRDKISRRFSATAYSRVLPNGETCDREWLVYSKDLDKIFCFCCKLLRKGLVRGSLANEGFSDWIHLSGRLQQHETSREHVTNMSTWYDLRTRLKNNQTIDKVAQ
;
A
#
# COMPACT_ATOMS: atom_id res chain seq x y z
N MET A 1 -17.25 -8.71 0.43
CA MET A 1 -16.56 -8.35 1.69
C MET A 1 -15.22 -7.64 1.45
N VAL A 2 -14.45 -8.03 0.42
CA VAL A 2 -13.19 -7.35 0.03
C VAL A 2 -13.44 -5.91 -0.45
N ASP A 3 -14.57 -5.64 -1.10
CA ASP A 3 -14.97 -4.31 -1.60
C ASP A 3 -15.05 -3.24 -0.50
N ILE A 4 -15.57 -3.59 0.68
CA ILE A 4 -15.69 -2.66 1.82
C ILE A 4 -14.30 -2.29 2.36
N LEU A 5 -13.36 -3.24 2.37
CA LEU A 5 -11.98 -2.98 2.78
C LEU A 5 -11.28 -2.09 1.76
N LEU A 6 -11.44 -2.36 0.46
CA LEU A 6 -10.90 -1.53 -0.62
C LEU A 6 -11.44 -0.10 -0.58
N GLN A 7 -12.72 0.07 -0.23
CA GLN A 7 -13.38 1.37 -0.09
C GLN A 7 -12.88 2.16 1.12
N LYS A 8 -12.72 1.52 2.28
CA LYS A 8 -12.14 2.16 3.47
C LYS A 8 -10.67 2.52 3.28
N GLY A 9 -10.01 1.86 2.32
CA GLY A 9 -8.62 2.07 2.01
C GLY A 9 -7.68 1.49 3.06
N PRO A 10 -6.37 1.59 2.82
CA PRO A 10 -5.37 1.15 3.76
C PRO A 10 -5.49 1.94 5.06
N LYS A 11 -5.81 1.24 6.16
CA LYS A 11 -5.72 1.82 7.51
C LYS A 11 -4.26 2.05 7.83
N ARG A 12 -3.83 3.29 7.66
CA ARG A 12 -2.49 3.76 8.02
C ARG A 12 -2.58 4.49 9.32
N ASP A 13 -1.80 4.03 10.27
CA ASP A 13 -1.59 4.77 11.49
C ASP A 13 -0.56 5.86 11.22
N LYS A 14 -1.05 7.08 10.97
CA LYS A 14 -0.21 8.27 10.71
C LYS A 14 0.61 8.69 11.94
N SER A 15 0.30 8.14 13.12
CA SER A 15 1.06 8.38 14.35
C SER A 15 2.37 7.59 14.40
N ILE A 16 2.50 6.55 13.56
CA ILE A 16 3.74 5.77 13.46
C ILE A 16 4.77 6.57 12.68
N ARG A 17 5.61 7.32 13.39
CA ARG A 17 6.79 7.98 12.83
C ARG A 17 7.94 7.01 12.55
N HIS A 18 8.13 6.05 13.46
CA HIS A 18 9.19 5.05 13.38
C HIS A 18 8.74 3.71 13.94
N GLY A 19 9.20 2.63 13.32
CA GLY A 19 9.11 1.27 13.88
C GLY A 19 10.15 1.01 14.98
N PRO A 20 10.08 -0.16 15.64
CA PRO A 20 11.16 -0.64 16.49
C PRO A 20 12.46 -0.75 15.70
N ARG A 21 13.59 -0.64 16.40
CA ARG A 21 14.91 -0.83 15.81
C ARG A 21 15.19 -2.32 15.68
N ASP A 22 15.56 -2.74 14.47
CA ASP A 22 16.07 -4.07 14.21
C ASP A 22 17.50 -4.23 14.76
N LYS A 23 18.06 -5.44 14.71
CA LYS A 23 19.38 -5.81 15.22
C LYS A 23 20.53 -4.94 14.66
N ILE A 24 20.33 -4.36 13.50
CA ILE A 24 21.30 -3.48 12.81
C ILE A 24 21.01 -1.98 13.08
N SER A 25 20.18 -1.68 14.09
CA SER A 25 19.69 -0.32 14.42
C SER A 25 18.98 0.39 13.25
N ARG A 26 18.55 -0.35 12.23
CA ARG A 26 17.67 0.13 11.15
C ARG A 26 16.22 -0.05 11.57
N ARG A 27 15.33 0.79 11.06
CA ARG A 27 13.90 0.75 11.39
C ARG A 27 13.08 1.29 10.25
N PHE A 28 11.82 0.89 10.21
CA PHE A 28 10.82 1.58 9.41
C PHE A 28 10.76 3.06 9.81
N SER A 29 10.68 3.95 8.83
CA SER A 29 10.44 5.38 9.05
C SER A 29 9.27 5.82 8.17
N ALA A 30 8.42 6.69 8.71
CA ALA A 30 7.26 7.21 7.99
C ALA A 30 7.63 7.91 6.67
N THR A 31 8.88 8.39 6.55
CA THR A 31 9.43 8.91 5.30
C THR A 31 9.35 7.91 4.15
N ALA A 32 9.31 6.60 4.41
CA ALA A 32 9.13 5.59 3.37
C ALA A 32 7.75 5.63 2.70
N TYR A 33 6.74 6.22 3.36
CA TYR A 33 5.42 6.46 2.76
C TYR A 33 5.44 7.55 1.70
N SER A 34 6.40 8.45 1.74
CA SER A 34 6.47 9.59 0.83
C SER A 34 7.68 9.41 -0.10
N ARG A 35 7.44 9.48 -1.41
CA ARG A 35 8.52 9.49 -2.39
C ARG A 35 8.71 10.92 -2.89
N VAL A 36 9.92 11.44 -2.76
CA VAL A 36 10.29 12.69 -3.43
C VAL A 36 10.65 12.37 -4.87
N LEU A 37 9.95 12.99 -5.81
CA LEU A 37 10.20 12.91 -7.24
C LEU A 37 11.38 13.83 -7.62
N PRO A 38 12.04 13.60 -8.77
CA PRO A 38 13.15 14.44 -9.22
C PRO A 38 12.75 15.90 -9.51
N ASN A 39 11.45 16.16 -9.69
CA ASN A 39 10.89 17.49 -9.83
C ASN A 39 10.65 18.21 -8.48
N GLY A 40 11.00 17.58 -7.35
CA GLY A 40 10.81 18.13 -6.00
C GLY A 40 9.43 17.88 -5.40
N GLU A 41 8.49 17.31 -6.16
CA GLU A 41 7.17 16.95 -5.64
C GLU A 41 7.25 15.74 -4.72
N THR A 42 6.41 15.72 -3.68
CA THR A 42 6.31 14.59 -2.78
C THR A 42 5.04 13.81 -3.08
N CYS A 43 5.19 12.59 -3.59
CA CYS A 43 4.07 11.68 -3.82
C CYS A 43 3.89 10.74 -2.62
N ASP A 44 2.67 10.72 -2.08
CA ASP A 44 2.30 9.74 -1.05
C ASP A 44 2.03 8.38 -1.68
N ARG A 45 2.67 7.33 -1.15
CA ARG A 45 2.56 5.97 -1.64
C ARG A 45 1.34 5.27 -1.06
N GLU A 46 0.11 5.77 -1.28
CA GLU A 46 -1.13 5.37 -0.60
C GLU A 46 -1.34 3.85 -0.33
N TRP A 47 -0.80 2.98 -1.17
CA TRP A 47 -0.85 1.52 -1.03
C TRP A 47 0.03 0.89 0.05
N LEU A 48 1.06 1.58 0.52
CA LEU A 48 1.99 1.01 1.50
C LEU A 48 1.33 0.96 2.88
N VAL A 49 1.46 -0.16 3.59
CA VAL A 49 0.93 -0.33 4.95
C VAL A 49 1.99 -0.97 5.82
N TYR A 50 2.36 -0.31 6.91
CA TYR A 50 3.24 -0.87 7.92
C TYR A 50 2.43 -1.51 9.05
N SER A 51 2.81 -2.73 9.44
CA SER A 51 2.30 -3.42 10.61
C SER A 51 3.36 -3.41 11.71
N LYS A 52 3.05 -2.75 12.84
CA LYS A 52 3.93 -2.67 14.01
C LYS A 52 4.10 -4.02 14.71
N ASP A 53 3.05 -4.83 14.76
CA ASP A 53 3.04 -6.12 15.44
C ASP A 53 3.99 -7.13 14.78
N LEU A 54 4.11 -7.04 13.45
CA LEU A 54 4.98 -7.93 12.66
C LEU A 54 6.31 -7.28 12.28
N ASP A 55 6.51 -5.99 12.57
CA ASP A 55 7.57 -5.14 12.02
C ASP A 55 7.77 -5.34 10.51
N LYS A 56 6.68 -5.29 9.75
CA LYS A 56 6.69 -5.56 8.30
C LYS A 56 5.83 -4.58 7.54
N ILE A 57 6.28 -4.20 6.35
CA ILE A 57 5.47 -3.47 5.38
C ILE A 57 4.80 -4.41 4.38
N PHE A 58 3.61 -4.02 3.95
CA PHE A 58 2.77 -4.74 3.01
C PHE A 58 2.25 -3.77 1.94
N CYS A 59 1.99 -4.30 0.75
CA CYS A 59 1.24 -3.58 -0.26
C CYS A 59 -0.25 -3.91 -0.13
N PHE A 60 -1.07 -2.92 0.20
CA PHE A 60 -2.52 -3.08 0.39
C PHE A 60 -3.22 -3.57 -0.87
N CYS A 61 -2.97 -2.93 -2.02
CA CYS A 61 -3.59 -3.28 -3.28
C CYS A 61 -3.25 -4.71 -3.70
N CYS A 62 -1.96 -5.07 -3.66
CA CYS A 62 -1.50 -6.41 -4.02
C CYS A 62 -1.95 -7.50 -3.04
N LYS A 63 -2.14 -7.17 -1.76
CA LYS A 63 -2.61 -8.11 -0.73
C LYS A 63 -4.11 -8.41 -0.84
N LEU A 64 -4.91 -7.42 -1.26
CA LEU A 64 -6.36 -7.56 -1.39
C LEU A 64 -6.82 -8.05 -2.77
N LEU A 65 -6.18 -7.58 -3.84
CA LEU A 65 -6.53 -7.91 -5.22
C LEU A 65 -5.84 -9.17 -5.73
N ARG A 66 -5.58 -10.15 -4.85
CA ARG A 66 -4.91 -11.40 -5.23
C ARG A 66 -5.69 -12.11 -6.36
N LYS A 67 -5.29 -11.86 -7.60
CA LYS A 67 -5.65 -12.67 -8.76
C LYS A 67 -4.45 -13.57 -9.07
N GLY A 68 -4.31 -14.66 -8.32
CA GLY A 68 -3.30 -15.68 -8.56
C GLY A 68 -2.03 -15.60 -7.70
N LEU A 69 -1.06 -16.45 -8.06
CA LEU A 69 0.15 -16.80 -7.30
C LEU A 69 1.18 -15.66 -7.35
N VAL A 70 0.96 -14.62 -6.56
CA VAL A 70 1.84 -13.44 -6.51
C VAL A 70 3.23 -13.81 -6.01
N ARG A 71 4.27 -13.60 -6.84
CA ARG A 71 5.67 -13.75 -6.45
C ARG A 71 6.19 -12.42 -5.89
N GLY A 72 6.04 -12.20 -4.58
CA GLY A 72 6.70 -11.05 -3.93
C GLY A 72 6.39 -10.89 -2.45
N SER A 73 7.43 -10.67 -1.64
CA SER A 73 7.34 -10.56 -0.18
C SER A 73 6.33 -9.50 0.29
N LEU A 74 6.20 -8.36 -0.40
CA LEU A 74 5.25 -7.29 -0.08
C LEU A 74 3.76 -7.71 -0.15
N ALA A 75 3.43 -8.68 -0.99
CA ALA A 75 2.05 -9.14 -1.19
C ALA A 75 1.71 -10.37 -0.33
N ASN A 76 2.74 -11.10 0.15
CA ASN A 76 2.56 -12.37 0.85
C ASN A 76 2.87 -12.25 2.35
N GLU A 77 4.15 -12.36 2.74
CA GLU A 77 4.59 -12.43 4.14
C GLU A 77 4.93 -11.07 4.76
N GLY A 78 5.06 -10.03 3.94
CA GLY A 78 5.53 -8.71 4.32
C GLY A 78 7.03 -8.55 4.08
N PHE A 79 7.48 -7.30 4.08
CA PHE A 79 8.88 -6.96 3.84
C PHE A 79 9.43 -6.21 5.06
N SER A 80 10.55 -6.70 5.61
CA SER A 80 11.22 -6.18 6.81
C SER A 80 12.67 -5.74 6.54
N ASP A 81 13.17 -5.89 5.32
CA ASP A 81 14.55 -5.50 4.97
C ASP A 81 14.67 -3.99 4.77
N TRP A 82 14.76 -3.26 5.90
CA TRP A 82 14.83 -1.80 5.93
C TRP A 82 16.00 -1.21 5.12
N ILE A 83 17.08 -1.98 4.94
CA ILE A 83 18.27 -1.60 4.16
C ILE A 83 17.92 -1.46 2.68
N HIS A 84 17.18 -2.42 2.12
CA HIS A 84 16.81 -2.47 0.71
C HIS A 84 15.40 -1.94 0.45
N LEU A 85 14.76 -1.34 1.45
CA LEU A 85 13.40 -0.84 1.40
C LEU A 85 13.16 0.09 0.23
N SER A 86 13.99 1.13 0.08
CA SER A 86 13.78 2.13 -0.97
C SER A 86 13.86 1.50 -2.37
N GLY A 87 14.89 0.69 -2.63
CA GLY A 87 15.07 0.00 -3.90
C GLY A 87 13.96 -1.03 -4.17
N ARG A 88 13.53 -1.77 -3.15
CA ARG A 88 12.43 -2.73 -3.30
C ARG A 88 11.09 -2.05 -3.56
N LEU A 89 10.81 -0.92 -2.89
CA LEU A 89 9.61 -0.14 -3.15
C LEU A 89 9.61 0.40 -4.59
N GLN A 90 10.75 0.91 -5.07
CA GLN A 90 10.89 1.40 -6.45
C GLN A 90 10.71 0.29 -7.50
N GLN A 91 11.28 -0.89 -7.27
CA GLN A 91 11.05 -2.04 -8.15
C GLN A 91 9.60 -2.52 -8.10
N HIS A 92 8.99 -2.54 -6.91
CA HIS A 92 7.61 -2.97 -6.73
C HIS A 92 6.62 -2.01 -7.40
N GLU A 93 6.78 -0.70 -7.21
CA GLU A 93 5.89 0.32 -7.82
C GLU A 93 5.96 0.31 -9.35
N THR A 94 7.10 -0.12 -9.92
CA THR A 94 7.31 -0.25 -11.37
C THR A 94 6.88 -1.62 -11.92
N SER A 95 6.55 -2.59 -11.04
CA SER A 95 6.11 -3.91 -11.46
C SER A 95 4.73 -3.85 -12.10
N ARG A 96 4.55 -4.56 -13.23
CA ARG A 96 3.26 -4.67 -13.93
C ARG A 96 2.15 -5.14 -13.00
N GLU A 97 2.43 -6.09 -12.12
CA GLU A 97 1.47 -6.60 -11.16
C GLU A 97 0.95 -5.49 -10.22
N HIS A 98 1.87 -4.66 -9.71
CA HIS A 98 1.50 -3.54 -8.86
C HIS A 98 0.67 -2.51 -9.62
N VAL A 99 1.09 -2.13 -10.83
CA VAL A 99 0.38 -1.15 -11.67
C VAL A 99 -1.03 -1.64 -12.01
N THR A 100 -1.20 -2.91 -12.39
CA THR A 100 -2.52 -3.49 -12.68
C THR A 100 -3.39 -3.55 -11.43
N ASN A 101 -2.84 -3.97 -10.29
CA ASN A 101 -3.57 -3.98 -9.02
C ASN A 101 -3.94 -2.56 -8.58
N MET A 102 -3.07 -1.59 -8.80
CA MET A 102 -3.35 -0.18 -8.55
C MET A 102 -4.51 0.35 -9.37
N SER A 103 -4.44 0.16 -10.69
CA SER A 103 -5.49 0.59 -11.60
C SER A 103 -6.83 -0.05 -11.25
N THR A 104 -6.83 -1.36 -10.95
CA THR A 104 -8.02 -2.09 -10.49
C THR A 104 -8.55 -1.54 -9.16
N TRP A 105 -7.67 -1.19 -8.22
CA TRP A 105 -8.07 -0.61 -6.94
C TRP A 105 -8.73 0.77 -7.12
N TYR A 106 -8.15 1.64 -7.93
CA TYR A 106 -8.73 2.95 -8.24
C TYR A 106 -10.06 2.83 -8.99
N ASP A 107 -10.17 1.91 -9.94
CA ASP A 107 -11.42 1.62 -10.66
C ASP A 107 -12.50 1.14 -9.69
N LEU A 108 -12.21 0.12 -8.85
CA LEU A 108 -13.15 -0.39 -7.86
C LEU A 108 -13.56 0.68 -6.85
N ARG A 109 -12.61 1.49 -6.37
CA ARG A 109 -12.89 2.60 -5.44
C ARG A 109 -13.83 3.62 -6.08
N THR A 110 -13.61 3.96 -7.34
CA THR A 110 -14.45 4.91 -8.10
C THR A 110 -15.84 4.33 -8.35
N ARG A 111 -15.92 3.07 -8.78
CA ARG A 111 -17.18 2.35 -9.02
C ARG A 111 -18.00 2.17 -7.75
N LEU A 112 -17.37 1.84 -6.62
CA LEU A 112 -18.07 1.73 -5.33
C LEU A 112 -18.59 3.07 -4.85
N LYS A 113 -17.81 4.15 -5.03
CA LYS A 113 -18.26 5.51 -4.72
C LYS A 113 -19.46 5.91 -5.59
N ASN A 114 -19.41 5.58 -6.88
CA ASN A 114 -20.48 5.90 -7.83
C ASN A 114 -21.72 5.02 -7.66
N ASN A 115 -21.57 3.72 -7.37
CA ASN A 115 -22.68 2.81 -7.07
C ASN A 115 -23.38 3.18 -5.75
N GLN A 116 -22.69 3.74 -4.76
CA GLN A 116 -23.33 4.30 -3.57
C GLN A 116 -24.13 5.58 -3.85
N THR A 117 -23.77 6.34 -4.89
CA THR A 117 -24.51 7.57 -5.25
C THR A 117 -25.74 7.31 -6.12
N ILE A 118 -25.87 6.14 -6.74
CA ILE A 118 -27.04 5.83 -7.59
C ILE A 118 -28.27 5.46 -6.75
N ASP A 119 -28.09 4.87 -5.56
CA ASP A 119 -29.20 4.46 -4.69
C ASP A 119 -29.87 5.63 -3.93
N LYS A 120 -29.55 6.89 -4.26
CA LYS A 120 -30.14 8.09 -3.64
C LYS A 120 -30.99 8.96 -4.55
N VAL A 121 -31.24 8.56 -5.80
CA VAL A 121 -32.08 9.35 -6.74
C VAL A 121 -33.23 8.49 -7.28
N ALA A 122 -33.98 7.89 -6.35
CA ALA A 122 -35.31 7.34 -6.64
C ALA A 122 -36.15 7.35 -5.35
N GLN A 123 -36.51 8.54 -4.87
CA GLN A 123 -37.70 8.72 -4.05
C GLN A 123 -38.38 10.03 -4.44
#